data_AF-A0A5B2VCG8-F1
#
_entry.id   AF-A0A5B2VCG8-F1
#
_cell.length_a   1.000
_cell.length_b   1.000
_cell.length_c   1.000
_cell.angle_alpha   90.00
_cell.angle_beta   90.00
_cell.angle_gamma   90.00
#
_symmetry.space_group_name_H-M   'P 1'
#
loop_
_entity.id
_entity.type
_entity.pdbx_description
1 polymer ?
#
loop_
_entity_poly.entity_id
_entity_poly.type
_entity_poly.pdbx_seq_one_letter_code
_entity_poly.pdbx_strand_id
1 'polypeptide(L)'
;MAVMEFIALYFLLAIAVGMLAQKRGRNSAQWFFISILVSPLISAIFILVQPDLAEVARSRQNEADLKKCPQCAETIRKEAVVCRYCGYNFMSIEQRPLPTGARHDTRTYRGVIYVMYPDGRIAATIAGRDYNWNDFDEFKAFVDPQAK
;
A
#
# COMPACT_ATOMS: atom_id res chain seq x y z
N MET A 1 1.23 26.80 -53.32
CA MET A 1 0.15 25.81 -53.41
C MET A 1 0.56 24.48 -52.78
N ALA A 2 1.67 23.86 -53.19
CA ALA A 2 2.11 22.56 -52.63
C ALA A 2 2.32 22.52 -51.10
N VAL A 3 2.91 23.56 -50.50
CA VAL A 3 3.21 23.57 -49.05
C VAL A 3 1.96 23.45 -48.18
N MET A 4 0.87 24.12 -48.56
CA MET A 4 -0.40 24.08 -47.82
C MET A 4 -1.05 22.68 -47.89
N GLU A 5 -0.91 21.98 -49.01
CA GLU A 5 -1.43 20.61 -49.18
C GLU A 5 -0.64 19.60 -48.34
N PHE A 6 0.67 19.74 -48.26
CA PHE A 6 1.51 18.91 -47.37
C PHE A 6 1.15 19.10 -45.90
N ILE A 7 0.91 20.34 -45.48
CA ILE A 7 0.47 20.64 -44.10
C ILE A 7 -0.92 20.05 -43.85
N ALA A 8 -1.87 20.21 -44.78
CA ALA A 8 -3.21 19.65 -44.64
C ALA A 8 -3.19 18.11 -44.53
N LEU A 9 -2.41 17.44 -45.40
CA LEU A 9 -2.22 15.99 -45.35
C LEU A 9 -1.57 15.55 -44.03
N TYR A 10 -0.57 16.29 -43.56
CA TYR A 10 0.12 16.00 -42.30
C TYR A 10 -0.83 16.05 -41.10
N PHE A 11 -1.65 17.09 -41.00
CA PHE A 11 -2.65 17.21 -39.94
C PHE A 11 -3.72 16.11 -40.03
N LEU A 12 -4.19 15.76 -41.22
CA LEU A 12 -5.12 14.64 -41.41
C LEU A 12 -4.52 13.31 -40.91
N LEU A 13 -3.26 13.04 -41.23
CA LEU A 13 -2.55 11.86 -40.74
C LEU A 13 -2.40 11.88 -39.21
N ALA A 14 -2.07 13.03 -38.61
CA ALA A 14 -1.98 13.16 -37.16
C ALA A 14 -3.32 12.89 -36.46
N ILE A 15 -4.44 13.37 -37.03
CA ILE A 15 -5.78 13.06 -36.51
C ILE A 15 -6.07 11.56 -36.63
N ALA A 16 -5.72 10.93 -37.76
CA ALA A 16 -5.89 9.48 -37.94
C ALA A 16 -5.14 8.66 -36.89
N VAL A 17 -3.90 9.07 -36.53
CA VAL A 17 -3.12 8.47 -35.43
C VAL A 17 -3.84 8.64 -34.08
N GLY A 18 -4.42 9.81 -33.82
CA GLY A 18 -5.23 10.06 -32.62
C GLY A 18 -6.46 9.15 -32.52
N MET A 19 -7.17 8.93 -33.63
CA MET A 19 -8.30 7.99 -33.68
C MET A 19 -7.85 6.54 -33.49
N LEU A 20 -6.71 6.15 -34.06
CA LEU A 20 -6.13 4.82 -33.87
C LEU A 20 -5.75 4.57 -32.41
N ALA A 21 -5.22 5.59 -31.72
CA ALA A 21 -4.91 5.53 -30.29
C ALA A 21 -6.17 5.31 -29.43
N GLN A 22 -7.28 5.98 -29.78
CA GLN A 22 -8.55 5.84 -29.06
C GLN A 22 -9.07 4.40 -29.09
N LYS A 23 -8.97 3.74 -30.25
CA LYS A 23 -9.38 2.34 -30.40
C LYS A 23 -8.60 1.38 -29.49
N ARG A 24 -7.38 1.74 -29.08
CA ARG A 24 -6.53 0.97 -28.14
C ARG A 24 -6.61 1.47 -26.70
N GLY A 25 -7.69 2.16 -26.35
CA GLY A 25 -7.95 2.65 -24.99
C GLY A 25 -7.04 3.79 -24.52
N ARG A 26 -6.36 4.50 -25.42
CA ARG A 26 -5.44 5.60 -25.09
C ARG A 26 -6.06 6.97 -25.37
N ASN A 27 -5.55 8.01 -24.70
CA ASN A 27 -6.02 9.37 -24.88
C ASN A 27 -5.69 9.90 -26.29
N SER A 28 -6.72 10.13 -27.11
CA SER A 28 -6.59 10.58 -28.50
C SER A 28 -5.93 11.94 -28.65
N ALA A 29 -6.22 12.88 -27.74
CA ALA A 29 -5.65 14.23 -27.77
C ALA A 29 -4.14 14.20 -27.52
N GLN A 30 -3.68 13.42 -26.53
CA GLN A 30 -2.26 13.28 -26.24
C GLN A 30 -1.50 12.69 -27.44
N TRP A 31 -2.05 11.65 -28.08
CA TRP A 31 -1.41 11.02 -29.24
C TRP A 31 -1.41 11.90 -30.49
N PHE A 32 -2.39 12.78 -30.65
CA PHE A 32 -2.41 13.79 -31.70
C PHE A 32 -1.25 14.80 -31.55
N PHE A 33 -1.04 15.34 -30.35
CA PHE A 33 0.07 16.27 -30.10
C PHE A 33 1.44 15.60 -30.26
N ILE A 34 1.58 14.35 -29.77
CA ILE A 34 2.80 13.56 -29.96
C ILE A 34 3.07 13.32 -31.45
N SER A 35 2.03 13.01 -32.21
CA SER A 35 2.12 12.81 -33.66
C SER A 35 2.57 14.07 -34.40
N ILE A 36 2.12 15.25 -33.99
CA ILE A 36 2.55 16.53 -34.59
C ILE A 36 4.01 16.81 -34.26
N LEU A 37 4.45 16.52 -33.04
CA LEU A 37 5.80 16.84 -32.57
C LEU A 37 6.88 15.89 -33.13
N VAL A 38 6.58 14.58 -33.18
CA VAL A 38 7.58 13.55 -33.54
C VAL A 38 7.51 13.22 -35.03
N SER A 39 6.34 12.80 -35.50
CA SER A 39 5.97 12.47 -36.89
C SER A 39 4.82 11.46 -36.85
N PRO A 40 3.75 11.63 -37.66
CA PRO A 40 2.64 10.69 -37.73
C PRO A 40 3.04 9.26 -38.04
N LEU A 41 4.08 9.07 -38.87
CA LEU A 41 4.60 7.74 -39.23
C LEU A 41 5.18 7.01 -38.01
N ILE A 42 6.01 7.70 -37.23
CA ILE A 42 6.68 7.11 -36.06
C ILE A 42 5.64 6.81 -34.97
N SER A 43 4.71 7.73 -34.73
CA SER A 43 3.65 7.54 -33.74
C SER A 43 2.69 6.40 -34.13
N ALA A 44 2.37 6.25 -35.41
CA ALA A 44 1.54 5.14 -35.89
C ALA A 44 2.20 3.77 -35.64
N ILE A 45 3.50 3.63 -35.97
CA ILE A 45 4.27 2.40 -35.74
C ILE A 45 4.28 2.06 -34.25
N PHE A 46 4.51 3.06 -33.39
CA PHE A 46 4.53 2.86 -31.95
C PHE A 46 3.20 2.34 -31.40
N ILE A 47 2.08 2.90 -31.85
CA ILE A 47 0.75 2.41 -31.47
C ILE A 47 0.53 0.97 -31.93
N LEU A 48 1.00 0.59 -33.11
CA LEU A 48 0.83 -0.76 -33.66
C LEU A 48 1.57 -1.83 -32.85
N VAL A 49 2.80 -1.53 -32.41
CA VAL A 49 3.65 -2.45 -31.64
C VAL A 49 3.17 -2.61 -30.20
N GLN A 50 2.58 -1.57 -29.62
CA GLN A 50 2.17 -1.62 -28.21
C GLN A 50 0.85 -2.38 -28.00
N PRO A 51 0.73 -3.14 -26.89
CA PRO A 51 -0.52 -3.79 -26.53
C PRO A 51 -1.62 -2.77 -26.19
N ASP A 52 -2.86 -3.22 -26.34
CA ASP A 52 -4.04 -2.45 -25.97
C ASP A 52 -4.01 -2.10 -24.48
N LEU A 53 -4.25 -0.83 -24.15
CA LEU A 53 -4.22 -0.38 -22.76
C LEU A 53 -5.33 -1.05 -21.94
N ALA A 54 -6.47 -1.38 -22.56
CA ALA A 54 -7.56 -2.09 -21.90
C ALA A 54 -7.15 -3.51 -21.47
N GLU A 55 -6.38 -4.21 -22.30
CA GLU A 55 -5.90 -5.57 -21.98
C GLU A 55 -4.84 -5.55 -20.86
N VAL A 56 -3.95 -4.56 -20.90
CA VAL A 56 -2.97 -4.34 -19.82
C VAL A 56 -3.66 -3.98 -18.51
N ALA A 57 -4.74 -3.19 -18.54
CA ALA A 57 -5.51 -2.85 -17.35
C ALA A 57 -6.19 -4.09 -16.75
N ARG A 58 -6.82 -4.93 -17.58
CA ARG A 58 -7.48 -6.17 -17.16
C ARG A 58 -6.50 -7.18 -16.56
N SER A 59 -5.36 -7.39 -17.19
CA SER A 59 -4.32 -8.30 -16.67
C SER A 59 -3.79 -7.85 -15.30
N ARG A 60 -3.52 -6.55 -15.11
CA ARG A 60 -3.13 -5.99 -13.81
C ARG A 60 -4.21 -6.13 -12.75
N GLN A 61 -5.48 -5.98 -13.10
CA GLN A 61 -6.59 -6.22 -12.19
C GLN A 61 -6.67 -7.69 -11.76
N ASN A 62 -6.49 -8.63 -12.69
CA ASN A 62 -6.48 -10.07 -12.39
C ASN A 62 -5.35 -10.45 -11.43
N GLU A 63 -4.16 -9.86 -11.59
CA GLU A 63 -3.05 -10.06 -10.63
C GLU A 63 -3.35 -9.45 -9.25
N ALA A 64 -4.00 -8.28 -9.21
CA ALA A 64 -4.39 -7.64 -7.95
C ALA A 64 -5.46 -8.43 -7.17
N ASP A 65 -6.17 -9.33 -7.83
CA ASP A 65 -7.17 -10.22 -7.23
C ASP A 65 -6.57 -11.53 -6.70
N LEU A 66 -5.24 -11.67 -6.74
CA LEU A 66 -4.52 -12.83 -6.21
C LEU A 66 -3.65 -12.42 -5.03
N LYS A 67 -3.50 -13.33 -4.06
CA LYS A 67 -2.57 -13.22 -2.93
C LYS A 67 -1.85 -14.55 -2.73
N LYS A 68 -0.63 -14.50 -2.20
CA LYS A 68 0.09 -15.72 -1.79
C LYS A 68 -0.26 -16.09 -0.36
N CYS A 69 -0.45 -17.39 -0.12
CA CYS A 69 -0.60 -17.91 1.24
C CYS A 69 0.74 -17.93 1.96
N PRO A 70 0.89 -17.36 3.17
CA PRO A 70 2.16 -17.33 3.89
C PRO A 70 2.62 -18.71 4.38
N GLN A 71 1.69 -19.65 4.54
CA GLN A 71 2.00 -20.99 5.07
C GLN A 71 2.44 -22.00 4.00
N CYS A 72 1.83 -21.96 2.80
CA CYS A 72 2.09 -22.95 1.74
C CYS A 72 2.58 -22.35 0.43
N ALA A 73 2.78 -21.03 0.37
CA ALA A 73 3.25 -20.26 -0.81
C ALA A 73 2.35 -20.32 -2.07
N GLU A 74 1.21 -21.00 -1.99
CA GLU A 74 0.29 -21.13 -3.12
C GLU A 74 -0.43 -19.81 -3.44
N THR A 75 -0.74 -19.59 -4.72
CA THR A 75 -1.44 -18.40 -5.17
C THR A 75 -2.95 -18.62 -5.14
N ILE A 76 -3.65 -17.84 -4.33
CA ILE A 76 -5.09 -17.96 -4.11
C ILE A 76 -5.79 -16.62 -4.36
N ARG A 77 -7.12 -16.63 -4.50
CA ARG A 77 -7.89 -15.38 -4.63
C ARG A 77 -7.74 -14.51 -3.38
N LYS A 78 -7.69 -13.20 -3.58
CA LYS A 78 -7.58 -12.21 -2.50
C LYS A 78 -8.76 -12.30 -1.54
N GLU A 79 -9.94 -12.58 -2.06
CA GLU A 79 -11.20 -12.81 -1.34
C GLU A 79 -11.21 -14.09 -0.49
N ALA A 80 -10.26 -15.02 -0.68
CA ALA A 80 -10.25 -16.27 0.06
C ALA A 80 -9.99 -16.03 1.56
N VAL A 81 -10.98 -16.35 2.40
CA VAL A 81 -10.88 -16.31 3.87
C VAL A 81 -10.06 -17.47 4.40
N VAL A 82 -10.13 -18.63 3.74
CA VAL A 82 -9.36 -19.83 4.09
C VAL A 82 -8.63 -20.33 2.84
N CYS A 83 -7.35 -20.69 2.99
CA CYS A 83 -6.59 -21.31 1.91
C CYS A 83 -7.17 -22.69 1.59
N ARG A 84 -7.65 -22.89 0.36
CA ARG A 84 -8.19 -24.19 -0.09
C ARG A 84 -7.18 -25.35 -0.10
N TYR A 85 -5.88 -25.06 -0.05
CA TYR A 85 -4.82 -26.06 -0.16
C TYR A 85 -4.30 -26.51 1.21
N CYS A 86 -3.98 -25.56 2.10
CA CYS A 86 -3.41 -25.87 3.42
C CYS A 86 -4.34 -25.59 4.60
N GLY A 87 -5.51 -24.98 4.37
CA GLY A 87 -6.46 -24.64 5.44
C GLY A 87 -6.11 -23.39 6.26
N TYR A 88 -5.06 -22.64 5.90
CA TYR A 88 -4.69 -21.41 6.60
C TYR A 88 -5.83 -20.38 6.59
N ASN A 89 -6.26 -19.93 7.77
CA ASN A 89 -7.38 -18.99 7.94
C ASN A 89 -6.86 -17.55 8.06
N PHE A 90 -7.14 -16.74 7.04
CA PHE A 90 -6.73 -15.34 6.93
C PHE A 90 -7.55 -14.39 7.83
N MET A 91 -8.73 -14.79 8.31
CA MET A 91 -9.54 -14.00 9.27
C MET A 91 -8.96 -13.99 10.69
N SER A 92 -8.02 -14.90 11.00
CA SER A 92 -7.38 -14.93 12.32
C SER A 92 -6.42 -13.77 12.58
N ILE A 93 -6.24 -12.87 11.60
CA ILE A 93 -5.45 -11.65 11.72
C ILE A 93 -6.34 -10.40 11.58
N GLU A 94 -7.58 -10.46 12.08
CA GLU A 94 -8.10 -9.24 12.70
C GLU A 94 -7.21 -9.01 13.92
N GLN A 95 -6.31 -8.06 13.76
CA GLN A 95 -5.43 -7.50 14.77
C GLN A 95 -6.01 -7.73 16.16
N ARG A 96 -5.37 -8.53 17.02
CA ARG A 96 -5.41 -8.16 18.44
C ARG A 96 -4.93 -6.71 18.40
N PRO A 97 -5.77 -5.70 18.70
CA PRO A 97 -5.26 -4.35 18.72
C PRO A 97 -4.06 -4.41 19.64
N LEU A 98 -2.86 -4.09 19.13
CA LEU A 98 -1.80 -3.58 20.00
C LEU A 98 -2.52 -2.58 20.88
N PRO A 99 -2.66 -2.81 22.20
CA PRO A 99 -3.66 -2.13 23.04
C PRO A 99 -3.79 -0.66 22.65
N THR A 100 -4.75 -0.38 21.77
CA THR A 100 -4.87 0.91 21.07
C THR A 100 -5.64 1.80 22.02
N GLY A 101 -4.94 2.26 23.06
CA GLY A 101 -5.60 2.98 24.15
C GLY A 101 -4.78 3.12 25.41
N ALA A 102 -3.71 2.34 25.59
CA ALA A 102 -2.77 2.63 26.64
C ALA A 102 -1.57 3.36 26.05
N ARG A 103 -1.63 4.69 26.06
CA ARG A 103 -0.40 5.48 26.17
C ARG A 103 0.19 5.16 27.55
N HIS A 104 0.79 3.98 27.66
CA HIS A 104 1.66 3.62 28.75
C HIS A 104 2.86 4.53 28.61
N ASP A 105 2.80 5.67 29.27
CA ASP A 105 3.94 6.56 29.43
C ASP A 105 5.00 5.76 30.18
N THR A 106 5.86 5.10 29.40
CA THR A 106 6.87 4.19 29.89
C THR A 106 7.96 5.06 30.45
N ARG A 107 8.00 5.16 31.78
CA ARG A 107 8.92 6.00 32.52
C ARG A 107 9.97 5.14 33.20
N THR A 108 11.10 5.76 33.53
CA THR A 108 12.17 5.10 34.27
C THR A 108 12.37 5.81 35.59
N TYR A 109 12.32 5.07 36.69
CA TYR A 109 12.65 5.56 38.03
C TYR A 109 13.77 4.70 38.61
N ARG A 110 14.93 5.32 38.88
CA ARG A 110 16.13 4.63 39.40
C ARG A 110 16.52 3.35 38.62
N GLY A 111 16.37 3.39 37.30
CA GLY A 111 16.71 2.28 36.41
C GLY A 111 15.61 1.21 36.28
N VAL A 112 14.48 1.33 36.98
CA VAL A 112 13.32 0.47 36.79
C VAL A 112 12.39 1.07 35.75
N ILE A 113 12.15 0.34 34.67
CA ILE A 113 11.16 0.70 33.65
C ILE A 113 9.78 0.31 34.17
N TYR A 114 8.89 1.29 34.26
CA TYR A 114 7.52 1.09 34.71
C TYR A 114 6.52 1.74 33.76
N VAL A 115 5.30 1.23 33.82
CA VAL A 115 4.18 1.65 33.01
C VAL A 115 3.13 2.25 33.93
N MET A 116 2.75 3.50 33.66
CA MET A 116 1.64 4.17 34.34
C MET A 116 0.33 3.97 33.55
N TYR A 117 -0.73 3.58 34.24
CA TYR A 117 -2.08 3.46 33.70
C TYR A 117 -2.86 4.76 33.91
N PRO A 118 -3.89 5.06 33.09
CA PRO A 118 -4.72 6.26 33.24
C PRO A 118 -5.44 6.37 34.60
N ASP A 119 -5.60 5.25 35.30
CA ASP A 119 -6.24 5.16 36.61
C ASP A 119 -5.26 5.38 37.79
N GLY A 120 -3.99 5.69 37.50
CA GLY A 120 -2.95 5.90 38.51
C GLY A 120 -2.19 4.64 38.93
N ARG A 121 -2.62 3.45 38.47
CA ARG A 121 -1.89 2.21 38.75
C ARG A 121 -0.55 2.17 38.02
N ILE A 122 0.38 1.41 38.57
CA ILE A 122 1.72 1.24 38.00
C ILE A 122 2.07 -0.23 37.92
N ALA A 123 2.58 -0.66 36.78
CA ALA A 123 3.16 -1.98 36.62
C ALA A 123 4.63 -1.88 36.24
N ALA A 124 5.46 -2.74 36.83
CA ALA A 124 6.87 -2.89 36.46
C ALA A 124 7.32 -4.34 36.60
N THR A 125 8.26 -4.74 35.74
CA THR A 125 8.90 -6.06 35.83
C THR A 125 10.29 -5.89 36.43
N ILE A 126 10.53 -6.53 37.58
CA ILE A 126 11.81 -6.43 38.32
C ILE A 126 12.32 -7.86 38.54
N ALA A 127 13.55 -8.13 38.08
CA ALA A 127 14.17 -9.46 38.17
C ALA A 127 13.28 -10.60 37.61
N GLY A 128 12.53 -10.32 36.53
CA GLY A 128 11.67 -11.30 35.87
C GLY A 128 10.34 -11.59 36.57
N ARG A 129 9.98 -10.83 37.61
CA ARG A 129 8.65 -10.87 38.23
C ARG A 129 7.89 -9.58 37.97
N ASP A 130 6.60 -9.71 37.69
CA ASP A 130 5.70 -8.59 37.46
C ASP A 130 5.08 -8.13 38.77
N TYR A 131 5.15 -6.83 39.02
CA TYR A 131 4.59 -6.18 40.18
C TYR A 131 3.62 -5.09 39.74
N ASN A 132 2.53 -4.94 40.49
CA ASN A 132 1.50 -3.93 40.25
C ASN A 132 1.23 -3.17 41.56
N TRP A 133 1.17 -1.86 41.47
CA TRP A 133 0.93 -0.95 42.58
C TRP A 133 -0.27 -0.06 42.26
N ASN A 134 -0.99 0.36 43.30
CA ASN A 134 -2.17 1.21 43.12
C ASN A 134 -1.79 2.68 42.95
N ASP A 135 -0.63 3.09 43.46
CA ASP A 135 -0.15 4.48 43.45
C ASP A 135 1.38 4.56 43.25
N PHE A 136 1.86 5.71 42.77
CA PHE A 136 3.27 6.01 42.55
C PHE A 136 4.08 6.08 43.85
N ASP A 137 3.45 6.44 44.96
CA ASP A 137 4.11 6.45 46.27
C ASP A 137 4.45 5.04 46.76
N GLU A 138 3.58 4.06 46.55
CA GLU A 138 3.87 2.64 46.86
C GLU A 138 5.02 2.11 46.01
N PHE A 139 5.01 2.43 44.71
CA PHE A 139 6.09 2.09 43.81
C PHE A 139 7.44 2.70 44.25
N LYS A 140 7.46 3.99 44.61
CA LYS A 140 8.67 4.66 45.12
C LYS A 140 9.17 4.01 46.40
N ALA A 141 8.29 3.73 47.36
CA ALA A 141 8.67 3.09 48.62
C ALA A 141 9.29 1.69 48.41
N PHE A 142 8.84 0.97 47.38
CA PHE A 142 9.40 -0.33 47.00
C PHE A 142 10.77 -0.22 46.33
N VAL A 143 10.92 0.70 45.36
CA VAL A 143 12.18 0.85 44.59
C VAL A 143 13.25 1.60 45.38
N ASP A 144 12.86 2.54 46.24
CA ASP A 144 13.75 3.28 47.13
C ASP A 144 13.18 3.42 48.55
N PRO A 145 13.50 2.47 49.44
CA PRO A 145 13.05 2.52 50.83
C PRO A 145 13.66 3.68 51.64
N GLN A 146 14.68 4.36 51.11
CA GLN A 146 15.43 5.43 51.80
C GLN A 146 15.02 6.85 51.36
N ALA A 147 14.13 6.99 50.36
CA ALA A 147 13.53 8.29 50.00
C ALA A 147 12.38 8.62 50.95
N LYS A 148 12.71 9.21 52.10
CA LYS A 148 11.74 9.88 52.97
C LYS A 148 12.04 11.37 53.03
#